data_AF-A0A9D1M8N8-F1
#
_entry.id   AF-A0A9D1M8N8-F1
#
_cell.length_a   1.000
_cell.length_b   1.000
_cell.length_c   1.000
_cell.angle_alpha   90.00
_cell.angle_beta   90.00
_cell.angle_gamma   90.00
#
_symmetry.space_group_name_H-M   'P 1'
#
loop_
_entity.id
_entity.type
_entity.pdbx_description
1 polymer ?
#
loop_
_entity_poly.entity_id
_entity_poly.type
_entity_poly.pdbx_seq_one_letter_code
_entity_poly.pdbx_strand_id
1 'polypeptide(L)'
;MKKKFIISLALSLLIGKGVENLQAQNETRKFTLPTPWTAEALQAETPLPEYPRPQLTRQQWLNLNGRWDYMANPESETPVTASIPPAFPANPEKILVPFPPESELSGITRKSDSCMWYRRTFTIPQEWKKKQVLLNFGAVDRICTVFVNGEKVGSHTGGYGAFSMNITDFLKSGENVLVVGAYDPNDGRAASGKNSPEGDYTFTSGIWQTVWLEPVEKQYISHIRIVPDVKNSRLEVTAYTDEDALQVVASTHTEGQEISQSSGKSNTRFYLPVPNPHVWSPDDPFLYDLTIQLKNNKGKIVDEVGSYFGMRSVELKEIDGIMRPTLNGEFIFHLGLLDQGYWPDGIFTAPTDEALLCDIELAKNAGFNVIRKHIKVEPQRWYYHCDRLGLMVWQDMPNLWYPDGNDSVAVRKQFREELKTMIDQHINAPSIVMWVPFNENWGAFEVTDITNWVKQYDPHRLVNGNSGFNYAPGYRKAYGDPGNGNFVDMHHYGRIEPRAMPKPDEKRAASLGEFGGKGLFMRGHMWPVRNDAYEMMLNKEQLTDTYVMMLTELEQMINYFGLSAAIYTQTTDVEHEINGLVTYDRQVGKMDLNKVREINRSVIECTRKR
;
A
#
# COMPACT_ATOMS: atom_id res chain seq x y z
N MET A 1 -48.71 -45.64 18.85
CA MET A 1 -48.55 -44.62 19.90
C MET A 1 -47.15 -44.04 19.81
N LYS A 2 -47.06 -42.70 19.87
CA LYS A 2 -45.94 -41.88 19.36
C LYS A 2 -44.66 -41.98 20.20
N LYS A 3 -43.54 -41.85 19.48
CA LYS A 3 -42.13 -41.81 19.91
C LYS A 3 -41.83 -40.67 20.90
N LYS A 4 -40.99 -40.98 21.89
CA LYS A 4 -40.18 -40.04 22.71
C LYS A 4 -38.74 -39.98 22.17
N PHE A 5 -38.02 -38.93 22.60
CA PHE A 5 -36.59 -38.59 22.40
C PHE A 5 -36.29 -38.00 21.01
N ILE A 6 -35.67 -36.81 20.84
CA ILE A 6 -34.46 -36.24 21.45
C ILE A 6 -34.56 -34.69 21.43
N ILE A 7 -34.45 -34.01 22.58
CA ILE A 7 -34.17 -32.56 22.70
C ILE A 7 -32.98 -32.48 23.66
N SER A 8 -31.74 -32.44 23.15
CA SER A 8 -30.57 -32.13 23.99
C SER A 8 -29.27 -31.77 23.25
N LEU A 9 -29.32 -31.30 21.99
CA LEU A 9 -28.09 -30.94 21.25
C LEU A 9 -28.05 -29.50 20.69
N ALA A 10 -29.06 -28.67 20.96
CA ALA A 10 -29.13 -27.31 20.41
C ALA A 10 -28.74 -26.19 21.40
N LEU A 11 -28.61 -26.48 22.71
CA LEU A 11 -28.29 -25.45 23.71
C LEU A 11 -26.77 -25.23 23.91
N SER A 12 -25.93 -26.23 23.63
CA SER A 12 -24.48 -26.15 23.81
C SER A 12 -23.76 -25.34 22.70
N LEU A 13 -24.33 -25.28 21.49
CA LEU A 13 -23.79 -24.47 20.38
C LEU A 13 -24.12 -22.97 20.47
N LEU A 14 -25.22 -22.61 21.16
CA LEU A 14 -25.61 -21.21 21.38
C LEU A 14 -24.88 -20.57 22.57
N ILE A 15 -24.50 -21.37 23.58
CA ILE A 15 -23.69 -20.90 24.71
C ILE A 15 -22.22 -20.71 24.29
N GLY A 16 -21.68 -21.57 23.41
CA GLY A 16 -20.32 -21.44 22.88
C GLY A 16 -20.09 -20.11 22.15
N LYS A 17 -20.95 -19.77 21.19
CA LYS A 17 -20.86 -18.48 20.46
C LYS A 17 -21.13 -17.26 21.35
N GLY A 18 -22.00 -17.36 22.35
CA GLY A 18 -22.28 -16.26 23.29
C GLY A 18 -21.10 -15.96 24.23
N VAL A 19 -20.38 -17.00 24.67
CA VAL A 19 -19.21 -16.87 25.54
C VAL A 19 -17.97 -16.40 24.77
N GLU A 20 -17.74 -16.90 23.56
CA GLU A 20 -16.66 -16.43 22.66
C GLU A 20 -16.81 -14.93 22.34
N ASN A 21 -18.04 -14.47 22.12
CA ASN A 21 -18.32 -13.06 21.84
C ASN A 21 -18.16 -12.16 23.08
N LEU A 22 -18.49 -12.64 24.28
CA LEU A 22 -18.24 -11.92 25.55
C LEU A 22 -16.75 -11.86 25.92
N GLN A 23 -15.99 -12.92 25.65
CA GLN A 23 -14.56 -12.96 25.91
C GLN A 23 -13.80 -12.02 24.97
N ALA A 24 -14.12 -12.03 23.67
CA ALA A 24 -13.53 -11.08 22.72
C ALA A 24 -13.91 -9.62 23.04
N GLN A 25 -15.16 -9.35 23.43
CA GLN A 25 -15.56 -8.02 23.92
C GLN A 25 -14.81 -7.57 25.18
N ASN A 26 -14.34 -8.50 26.03
CA ASN A 26 -13.52 -8.16 27.20
C ASN A 26 -12.04 -7.99 26.85
N GLU A 27 -11.54 -8.66 25.81
CA GLU A 27 -10.17 -8.48 25.32
C GLU A 27 -10.00 -7.19 24.53
N THR A 28 -10.98 -6.80 23.71
CA THR A 28 -10.95 -5.51 23.00
C THR A 28 -10.97 -4.30 23.93
N ARG A 29 -11.54 -4.41 25.14
CA ARG A 29 -11.49 -3.36 26.16
C ARG A 29 -10.09 -3.07 26.71
N LYS A 30 -9.11 -3.94 26.44
CA LYS A 30 -7.72 -3.73 26.84
C LYS A 30 -6.95 -2.88 25.82
N PHE A 31 -7.48 -2.74 24.61
CA PHE A 31 -6.86 -1.93 23.57
C PHE A 31 -7.00 -0.45 23.91
N THR A 32 -5.96 0.30 23.59
CA THR A 32 -5.90 1.75 23.80
C THR A 32 -7.03 2.43 23.02
N LEU A 33 -7.23 2.02 21.77
CA LEU A 33 -8.29 2.53 20.92
C LEU A 33 -8.70 1.47 19.87
N PRO A 34 -9.61 0.54 20.19
CA PRO A 34 -9.99 -0.54 19.27
C PRO A 34 -10.80 -0.01 18.08
N THR A 35 -10.60 -0.66 16.93
CA THR A 35 -11.37 -0.45 15.71
C THR A 35 -12.60 -1.38 15.67
N PRO A 36 -13.56 -1.15 14.75
CA PRO A 36 -14.66 -2.09 14.51
C PRO A 36 -14.22 -3.52 14.17
N TRP A 37 -12.97 -3.71 13.70
CA TRP A 37 -12.44 -4.99 13.24
C TRP A 37 -11.50 -5.67 14.24
N THR A 38 -11.16 -5.03 15.37
CA THR A 38 -10.22 -5.60 16.37
C THR A 38 -10.67 -6.98 16.86
N ALA A 39 -11.96 -7.15 17.16
CA ALA A 39 -12.49 -8.41 17.67
C ALA A 39 -12.37 -9.55 16.63
N GLU A 40 -12.66 -9.25 15.37
CA GLU A 40 -12.52 -10.21 14.26
C GLU A 40 -11.06 -10.61 14.04
N ALA A 41 -10.16 -9.63 14.01
CA ALA A 41 -8.72 -9.87 13.87
C ALA A 41 -8.16 -10.76 14.99
N LEU A 42 -8.61 -10.59 16.24
CA LEU A 42 -8.20 -11.41 17.38
C LEU A 42 -8.73 -12.86 17.32
N GLN A 43 -9.92 -13.04 16.75
CA GLN A 43 -10.57 -14.35 16.65
C GLN A 43 -10.13 -15.13 15.41
N ALA A 44 -9.52 -14.48 14.41
CA ALA A 44 -9.07 -15.12 13.19
C ALA A 44 -7.98 -16.17 13.47
N GLU A 45 -8.23 -17.42 13.04
CA GLU A 45 -7.20 -18.47 13.09
C GLU A 45 -5.99 -18.11 12.20
N THR A 46 -6.28 -17.53 11.03
CA THR A 46 -5.30 -16.98 10.10
C THR A 46 -5.67 -15.53 9.81
N PRO A 47 -4.99 -14.55 10.43
CA PRO A 47 -5.18 -13.14 10.11
C PRO A 47 -4.86 -12.85 8.64
N LEU A 48 -5.63 -11.97 8.02
CA LEU A 48 -5.49 -11.59 6.60
C LEU A 48 -5.40 -12.83 5.69
N PRO A 49 -6.46 -13.66 5.64
CA PRO A 49 -6.46 -14.94 4.94
C PRO A 49 -6.51 -14.81 3.42
N GLU A 50 -6.64 -13.60 2.88
CA GLU A 50 -6.75 -13.37 1.45
C GLU A 50 -5.40 -13.56 0.74
N TYR A 51 -5.44 -13.99 -0.53
CA TYR A 51 -4.23 -14.14 -1.31
C TYR A 51 -3.54 -12.76 -1.53
N PRO A 52 -2.23 -12.61 -1.22
CA PRO A 52 -1.59 -11.30 -1.16
C PRO A 52 -1.28 -10.63 -2.50
N ARG A 53 -1.33 -11.35 -3.64
CA ARG A 53 -0.90 -10.82 -4.95
C ARG A 53 -2.01 -10.82 -6.01
N PRO A 54 -2.99 -9.91 -5.95
CA PRO A 54 -4.07 -9.81 -6.94
C PRO A 54 -3.61 -9.72 -8.41
N GLN A 55 -2.41 -9.20 -8.65
CA GLN A 55 -1.79 -9.03 -9.98
C GLN A 55 -0.99 -10.25 -10.47
N LEU A 56 -0.80 -11.28 -9.64
CA LEU A 56 -0.07 -12.51 -9.96
C LEU A 56 -0.65 -13.69 -9.19
N THR A 57 -1.88 -14.06 -9.51
CA THR A 57 -2.66 -15.06 -8.78
C THR A 57 -2.28 -16.48 -9.14
N ARG A 58 -2.21 -17.32 -8.10
CA ARG A 58 -1.97 -18.76 -8.17
C ARG A 58 -3.01 -19.45 -7.32
N GLN A 59 -3.54 -20.57 -7.84
CA GLN A 59 -4.60 -21.32 -7.14
C GLN A 59 -4.08 -22.03 -5.89
N GLN A 60 -2.86 -22.57 -5.97
CA GLN A 60 -2.23 -23.28 -4.85
C GLN A 60 -1.28 -22.35 -4.11
N TRP A 61 -1.47 -22.24 -2.80
CA TRP A 61 -0.62 -21.48 -1.90
C TRP A 61 -0.92 -21.90 -0.45
N LEU A 62 -0.07 -21.47 0.49
CA LEU A 62 -0.27 -21.70 1.92
C LEU A 62 0.05 -20.42 2.70
N ASN A 63 -0.92 -19.88 3.42
CA ASN A 63 -0.72 -18.74 4.31
C ASN A 63 0.05 -19.17 5.57
N LEU A 64 1.08 -18.40 5.95
CA LEU A 64 1.89 -18.60 7.15
C LEU A 64 1.63 -17.54 8.24
N ASN A 65 0.61 -16.69 8.08
CA ASN A 65 0.14 -15.80 9.15
C ASN A 65 -0.42 -16.59 10.34
N GLY A 66 -0.51 -15.94 11.50
CA GLY A 66 -0.94 -16.53 12.76
C GLY A 66 0.14 -16.42 13.84
N ARG A 67 0.08 -17.26 14.88
CA ARG A 67 0.99 -17.17 16.04
C ARG A 67 2.35 -17.80 15.74
N TRP A 68 3.41 -17.02 15.92
CA TRP A 68 4.81 -17.45 15.82
C TRP A 68 5.48 -17.34 17.19
N ASP A 69 6.53 -18.13 17.40
CA ASP A 69 7.48 -17.88 18.49
C ASP A 69 8.22 -16.57 18.21
N TYR A 70 8.46 -15.80 19.27
CA TYR A 70 9.14 -14.51 19.21
C TYR A 70 10.23 -14.42 20.28
N MET A 71 11.33 -13.77 19.92
CA MET A 71 12.42 -13.39 20.80
C MET A 71 13.06 -12.11 20.28
N ALA A 72 13.33 -11.15 21.16
CA ALA A 72 13.99 -9.90 20.80
C ALA A 72 15.33 -9.72 21.50
N ASN A 73 16.22 -8.98 20.85
CA ASN A 73 17.53 -8.53 21.33
C ASN A 73 18.33 -9.62 22.08
N PRO A 74 18.49 -10.84 21.53
CA PRO A 74 19.35 -11.84 22.16
C PRO A 74 20.81 -11.37 22.18
N GLU A 75 21.60 -11.87 23.13
CA GLU A 75 23.06 -11.58 23.22
C GLU A 75 23.88 -12.16 22.04
N SER A 76 23.23 -12.92 21.15
CA SER A 76 23.84 -13.53 19.97
C SER A 76 24.08 -12.53 18.83
N GLU A 77 24.62 -13.03 17.72
CA GLU A 77 24.74 -12.28 16.47
C GLU A 77 23.39 -11.70 16.01
N THR A 78 23.45 -10.50 15.40
CA THR A 78 22.28 -9.87 14.77
C THR A 78 21.86 -10.64 13.52
N PRO A 79 20.60 -10.50 13.06
CA PRO A 79 20.14 -11.06 11.79
C PRO A 79 21.04 -10.72 10.60
N VAL A 80 21.72 -9.57 10.63
CA VAL A 80 22.64 -9.12 9.58
C VAL A 80 23.86 -10.03 9.46
N THR A 81 24.44 -10.43 10.60
CA THR A 81 25.70 -11.20 10.64
C THR A 81 25.49 -12.69 10.85
N ALA A 82 24.31 -13.10 11.33
CA ALA A 82 24.01 -14.47 11.67
C ALA A 82 24.22 -15.45 10.50
N SER A 83 24.97 -16.53 10.79
CA SER A 83 25.17 -17.69 9.90
C SER A 83 24.29 -18.88 10.26
N ILE A 84 23.82 -18.95 11.51
CA ILE A 84 22.84 -19.90 12.03
C ILE A 84 21.77 -19.14 12.83
N PRO A 85 20.53 -19.66 12.93
CA PRO A 85 19.52 -19.03 13.77
C PRO A 85 19.89 -19.15 15.26
N PRO A 86 19.51 -18.19 16.12
CA PRO A 86 19.75 -18.28 17.54
C PRO A 86 18.90 -19.38 18.18
N ALA A 87 19.35 -19.86 19.34
CA ALA A 87 18.54 -20.74 20.17
C ALA A 87 17.41 -19.94 20.81
N PHE A 88 16.17 -20.33 20.53
CA PHE A 88 15.01 -19.79 21.24
C PHE A 88 14.93 -20.40 22.65
N PRO A 89 14.42 -19.66 23.65
CA PRO A 89 14.18 -20.18 24.98
C PRO A 89 13.14 -21.30 24.96
N ALA A 90 13.08 -22.09 26.03
CA ALA A 90 12.11 -23.19 26.16
C ALA A 90 10.66 -22.72 26.08
N ASN A 91 10.38 -21.52 26.61
CA ASN A 91 9.07 -20.86 26.57
C ASN A 91 9.24 -19.49 25.87
N PRO A 92 9.28 -19.45 24.52
CA PRO A 92 9.37 -18.19 23.80
C PRO A 92 8.05 -17.42 23.91
N GLU A 93 8.13 -16.11 23.72
CA GLU A 93 6.94 -15.28 23.57
C GLU A 93 6.20 -15.64 22.28
N LYS A 94 4.94 -15.21 22.16
CA LYS A 94 4.12 -15.46 20.99
C LYS A 94 3.68 -14.16 20.37
N ILE A 95 3.99 -13.97 19.09
CA ILE A 95 3.55 -12.82 18.30
C ILE A 95 2.55 -13.26 17.24
N LEU A 96 1.52 -12.46 16.99
CA LEU A 96 0.57 -12.66 15.90
C LEU A 96 1.09 -12.00 14.61
N VAL A 97 1.66 -12.79 13.70
CA VAL A 97 2.09 -12.34 12.37
C VAL A 97 0.85 -12.21 11.47
N PRO A 98 0.71 -11.11 10.69
CA PRO A 98 1.76 -10.16 10.33
C PRO A 98 1.61 -8.81 11.05
N PHE A 99 1.13 -8.77 12.29
CA PHE A 99 1.09 -7.51 13.03
C PHE A 99 2.47 -7.21 13.62
N PRO A 100 2.99 -5.97 13.46
CA PRO A 100 4.33 -5.64 13.91
C PRO A 100 4.44 -5.68 15.44
N PRO A 101 5.62 -5.96 16.02
CA PRO A 101 5.83 -6.07 17.45
C PRO A 101 5.26 -4.91 18.28
N GLU A 102 5.22 -3.71 17.71
CA GLU A 102 4.76 -2.50 18.39
C GLU A 102 3.24 -2.41 18.52
N SER A 103 2.50 -3.13 17.69
CA SER A 103 1.04 -3.09 17.67
C SER A 103 0.41 -3.83 18.86
N GLU A 104 -0.80 -3.44 19.25
CA GLU A 104 -1.59 -4.18 20.25
C GLU A 104 -2.08 -5.52 19.68
N LEU A 105 -2.42 -5.58 18.38
CA LEU A 105 -2.85 -6.80 17.70
C LEU A 105 -1.76 -7.89 17.63
N SER A 106 -0.48 -7.53 17.67
CA SER A 106 0.62 -8.49 17.76
C SER A 106 0.58 -9.36 19.02
N GLY A 107 -0.05 -8.85 20.09
CA GLY A 107 -0.10 -9.47 21.41
C GLY A 107 1.15 -9.26 22.28
N ILE A 108 2.16 -8.52 21.81
CA ILE A 108 3.41 -8.26 22.57
C ILE A 108 3.71 -6.79 22.85
N THR A 109 3.28 -5.86 21.99
CA THR A 109 3.35 -4.39 22.19
C THR A 109 4.74 -3.90 22.62
N ARG A 110 5.77 -4.29 21.87
CA ARG A 110 7.17 -3.92 22.06
C ARG A 110 7.41 -2.49 21.59
N LYS A 111 8.47 -1.82 22.06
CA LYS A 111 8.73 -0.39 21.70
C LYS A 111 10.17 -0.07 21.34
N SER A 112 11.09 -1.01 21.52
CA SER A 112 12.53 -0.74 21.43
C SER A 112 13.31 -1.97 20.96
N ASP A 113 12.63 -2.89 20.29
CA ASP A 113 13.27 -4.06 19.72
C ASP A 113 13.93 -3.65 18.41
N SER A 114 15.25 -3.72 18.35
CA SER A 114 15.99 -3.48 17.09
C SER A 114 16.35 -4.79 16.40
N CYS A 115 16.42 -5.88 17.14
CA CYS A 115 16.74 -7.21 16.68
C CYS A 115 15.60 -8.16 17.07
N MET A 116 14.91 -8.72 16.09
CA MET A 116 13.71 -9.52 16.28
C MET A 116 13.90 -10.89 15.62
N TRP A 117 13.51 -11.95 16.31
CA TRP A 117 13.58 -13.31 15.81
C TRP A 117 12.22 -13.99 15.92
N TYR A 118 11.77 -14.52 14.80
CA TYR A 118 10.50 -15.20 14.64
C TYR A 118 10.75 -16.67 14.32
N ARG A 119 10.00 -17.60 14.92
CA ARG A 119 10.07 -19.02 14.58
C ARG A 119 8.68 -19.63 14.43
N ARG A 120 8.49 -20.43 13.38
CA ARG A 120 7.27 -21.19 13.14
C ARG A 120 7.56 -22.54 12.49
N THR A 121 6.69 -23.51 12.76
CA THR A 121 6.69 -24.78 12.03
C THR A 121 5.62 -24.80 10.94
N PHE A 122 5.89 -25.55 9.87
CA PHE A 122 4.96 -25.73 8.76
C PHE A 122 5.17 -27.10 8.12
N THR A 123 4.19 -27.58 7.37
CA THR A 123 4.29 -28.82 6.59
C THR A 123 3.92 -28.53 5.14
N ILE A 124 4.67 -29.11 4.21
CA ILE A 124 4.38 -28.98 2.78
C ILE A 124 3.24 -29.93 2.40
N PRO A 125 2.17 -29.45 1.75
CA PRO A 125 1.10 -30.31 1.24
C PRO A 125 1.63 -31.40 0.29
N GLN A 126 1.06 -32.60 0.35
CA GLN A 126 1.56 -33.76 -0.42
C GLN A 126 1.43 -33.55 -1.93
N GLU A 127 0.44 -32.78 -2.36
CA GLU A 127 0.21 -32.37 -3.75
C GLU A 127 1.34 -31.51 -4.32
N TRP A 128 2.21 -30.92 -3.49
CA TRP A 128 3.37 -30.14 -3.93
C TRP A 128 4.61 -31.00 -4.14
N LYS A 129 4.51 -32.32 -3.98
CA LYS A 129 5.63 -33.23 -4.20
C LYS A 129 6.21 -33.05 -5.61
N LYS A 130 7.53 -32.89 -5.69
CA LYS A 130 8.31 -32.60 -6.92
C LYS A 130 8.13 -31.19 -7.50
N LYS A 131 7.38 -30.31 -6.85
CA LYS A 131 7.36 -28.87 -7.16
C LYS A 131 8.52 -28.18 -6.46
N GLN A 132 8.88 -27.01 -6.96
CA GLN A 132 9.66 -26.05 -6.18
C GLN A 132 8.72 -25.32 -5.22
N VAL A 133 9.23 -24.90 -4.07
CA VAL A 133 8.48 -24.13 -3.07
C VAL A 133 9.13 -22.78 -2.90
N LEU A 134 8.37 -21.73 -3.21
CA LEU A 134 8.75 -20.35 -2.96
C LEU A 134 8.18 -19.92 -1.61
N LEU A 135 9.03 -19.37 -0.75
CA LEU A 135 8.65 -18.62 0.44
C LEU A 135 8.58 -17.14 0.08
N ASN A 136 7.46 -16.50 0.36
CA ASN A 136 7.17 -15.13 0.00
C ASN A 136 6.85 -14.30 1.24
N PHE A 137 7.29 -13.05 1.21
CA PHE A 137 6.99 -12.03 2.21
C PHE A 137 6.42 -10.80 1.52
N GLY A 138 5.36 -10.23 2.08
CA GLY A 138 4.79 -8.97 1.60
C GLY A 138 5.70 -7.79 1.94
N ALA A 139 6.23 -7.79 3.15
CA ALA A 139 7.23 -6.85 3.65
C ALA A 139 7.77 -7.34 5.00
N VAL A 140 9.06 -7.09 5.25
CA VAL A 140 9.69 -7.28 6.56
C VAL A 140 10.59 -6.09 6.82
N ASP A 141 10.29 -5.31 7.85
CA ASP A 141 11.09 -4.17 8.23
C ASP A 141 12.25 -4.58 9.19
N ARG A 142 13.53 -4.33 8.89
CA ARG A 142 14.06 -3.75 7.64
C ARG A 142 15.13 -4.60 6.97
N ILE A 143 16.10 -5.12 7.74
CA ILE A 143 17.10 -6.06 7.24
C ILE A 143 16.73 -7.45 7.73
N CYS A 144 16.33 -8.30 6.80
CA CYS A 144 15.79 -9.62 7.08
C CYS A 144 16.79 -10.72 6.70
N THR A 145 16.91 -11.76 7.51
CA THR A 145 17.60 -13.01 7.18
C THR A 145 16.71 -14.22 7.48
N VAL A 146 16.64 -15.15 6.53
CA VAL A 146 15.73 -16.30 6.58
C VAL A 146 16.52 -17.60 6.71
N PHE A 147 16.05 -18.47 7.60
CA PHE A 147 16.57 -19.81 7.79
C PHE A 147 15.46 -20.85 7.71
N VAL A 148 15.74 -21.98 7.06
CA VAL A 148 14.85 -23.14 7.02
C VAL A 148 15.61 -24.35 7.52
N ASN A 149 15.03 -25.04 8.51
CA ASN A 149 15.64 -26.21 9.17
C ASN A 149 17.07 -25.96 9.71
N GLY A 150 17.37 -24.73 10.11
CA GLY A 150 18.67 -24.33 10.66
C GLY A 150 19.67 -23.81 9.62
N GLU A 151 19.37 -23.95 8.32
CA GLU A 151 20.23 -23.51 7.23
C GLU A 151 19.79 -22.13 6.71
N LYS A 152 20.76 -21.26 6.43
CA LYS A 152 20.51 -19.91 5.90
C LYS A 152 20.10 -19.97 4.44
N VAL A 153 18.89 -19.49 4.15
CA VAL A 153 18.34 -19.42 2.80
C VAL A 153 18.80 -18.15 2.08
N GLY A 154 18.75 -17.00 2.76
CA GLY A 154 19.08 -15.72 2.16
C GLY A 154 18.73 -14.53 3.07
N SER A 155 18.92 -13.32 2.52
CA SER A 155 18.64 -12.06 3.21
C SER A 155 17.93 -11.07 2.27
N HIS A 156 17.21 -10.12 2.86
CA HIS A 156 16.53 -9.02 2.17
C HIS A 156 16.81 -7.69 2.90
N THR A 157 16.75 -6.58 2.20
CA THR A 157 16.91 -5.24 2.77
C THR A 157 15.90 -4.29 2.13
N GLY A 158 15.14 -3.61 2.97
CA GLY A 158 14.06 -2.69 2.58
C GLY A 158 12.81 -2.97 3.41
N GLY A 159 12.11 -1.91 3.83
CA GLY A 159 11.02 -2.02 4.80
C GLY A 159 9.65 -2.31 4.19
N TYR A 160 9.48 -2.02 2.91
CA TYR A 160 8.17 -1.94 2.26
C TYR A 160 8.00 -2.84 1.02
N GLY A 161 9.10 -3.41 0.52
CA GLY A 161 9.09 -4.22 -0.70
C GLY A 161 8.85 -5.70 -0.43
N ALA A 162 8.07 -6.34 -1.30
CA ALA A 162 7.88 -7.79 -1.27
C ALA A 162 9.14 -8.52 -1.78
N PHE A 163 9.36 -9.74 -1.32
CA PHE A 163 10.44 -10.60 -1.81
C PHE A 163 10.11 -12.08 -1.69
N SER A 164 10.82 -12.90 -2.47
CA SER A 164 10.62 -14.34 -2.56
C SER A 164 11.96 -15.08 -2.50
N MET A 165 11.97 -16.26 -1.90
CA MET A 165 13.12 -17.16 -1.86
C MET A 165 12.68 -18.59 -2.19
N ASN A 166 13.43 -19.27 -3.06
CA ASN A 166 13.20 -20.69 -3.31
C ASN A 166 13.80 -21.51 -2.14
N ILE A 167 12.95 -22.18 -1.38
CA ILE A 167 13.35 -22.95 -0.18
C ILE A 167 13.43 -24.45 -0.43
N THR A 168 13.23 -24.91 -1.67
CA THR A 168 13.04 -26.33 -2.01
C THR A 168 14.15 -27.22 -1.45
N ASP A 169 15.40 -26.81 -1.61
CA ASP A 169 16.57 -27.61 -1.24
C ASP A 169 16.81 -27.66 0.28
N PHE A 170 16.14 -26.79 1.05
CA PHE A 170 16.23 -26.74 2.51
C PHE A 170 15.13 -27.53 3.21
N LEU A 171 14.14 -28.02 2.45
CA LEU A 171 12.98 -28.72 3.00
C LEU A 171 13.30 -30.17 3.34
N LYS A 172 12.70 -30.66 4.43
CA LYS A 172 12.66 -32.07 4.79
C LYS A 172 11.24 -32.62 4.73
N SER A 173 11.13 -33.94 4.75
CA SER A 173 9.83 -34.61 4.83
C SER A 173 9.16 -34.34 6.18
N GLY A 174 7.85 -34.09 6.17
CA GLY A 174 7.07 -33.80 7.37
C GLY A 174 7.18 -32.34 7.81
N GLU A 175 7.30 -32.13 9.12
CA GLU A 175 7.36 -30.80 9.71
C GLU A 175 8.71 -30.12 9.41
N ASN A 176 8.65 -28.85 8.99
CA ASN A 176 9.78 -27.97 8.71
C ASN A 176 9.76 -26.80 9.69
N VAL A 177 10.94 -26.24 9.98
CA VAL A 177 11.08 -25.06 10.86
C VAL A 177 11.54 -23.87 10.03
N LEU A 178 10.79 -22.77 10.10
CA LEU A 178 11.15 -21.47 9.55
C LEU A 178 11.62 -20.56 10.69
N VAL A 179 12.78 -19.93 10.54
CA VAL A 179 13.24 -18.84 11.41
C VAL A 179 13.50 -17.61 10.56
N VAL A 180 12.98 -16.47 11.00
CA VAL A 180 13.17 -15.17 10.34
C VAL A 180 13.77 -14.22 11.36
N GLY A 181 14.93 -13.65 11.05
CA GLY A 181 15.52 -12.55 11.82
C GLY A 181 15.26 -11.24 11.11
N ALA A 182 14.77 -10.22 11.82
CA ALA A 182 14.61 -8.86 11.33
C ALA A 182 15.44 -7.90 12.18
N TYR A 183 16.10 -6.94 11.54
CA TYR A 183 16.90 -5.92 12.19
C TYR A 183 16.52 -4.54 11.65
N ASP A 184 16.13 -3.65 12.55
CA ASP A 184 16.05 -2.22 12.27
C ASP A 184 16.63 -1.41 13.43
N PRO A 185 17.76 -0.70 13.23
CA PRO A 185 18.30 0.20 14.24
C PRO A 185 17.47 1.47 14.41
N ASN A 186 16.50 1.73 13.54
CA ASN A 186 15.73 2.97 13.49
C ASN A 186 16.64 4.20 13.55
N ASP A 187 17.64 4.26 12.67
CA ASP A 187 18.68 5.30 12.70
C ASP A 187 18.43 6.43 11.69
N GLY A 188 17.29 6.41 10.99
CA GLY A 188 16.91 7.36 9.95
C GLY A 188 17.70 7.26 8.65
N ARG A 189 18.56 6.24 8.49
CA ARG A 189 19.44 6.02 7.32
C ARG A 189 18.86 5.03 6.31
N ALA A 190 17.56 4.78 6.39
CA ALA A 190 16.81 4.04 5.39
C ALA A 190 15.45 4.69 5.13
N ALA A 191 14.80 4.31 4.03
CA ALA A 191 13.45 4.77 3.74
C ALA A 191 12.48 4.25 4.80
N SER A 192 11.84 5.16 5.53
CA SER A 192 10.93 4.81 6.61
C SER A 192 9.70 5.71 6.71
N GLY A 193 9.55 6.75 5.89
CA GLY A 193 8.35 7.60 5.95
C GLY A 193 8.22 8.28 7.31
N LYS A 194 7.03 8.26 7.92
CA LYS A 194 6.80 8.76 9.30
C LYS A 194 7.17 7.75 10.40
N ASN A 195 7.76 6.61 10.03
CA ASN A 195 8.22 5.54 10.92
C ASN A 195 9.74 5.67 11.22
N SER A 196 10.18 6.82 11.75
CA SER A 196 11.61 7.10 12.00
C SER A 196 11.82 7.80 13.35
N PRO A 197 13.07 8.08 13.78
CA PRO A 197 13.32 8.85 15.01
C PRO A 197 12.79 10.27 14.96
N GLU A 198 12.70 10.84 13.76
CA GLU A 198 12.11 12.16 13.48
C GLU A 198 10.66 12.03 12.97
N GLY A 199 10.13 10.80 12.98
CA GLY A 199 8.78 10.49 12.54
C GLY A 199 7.73 10.90 13.56
N ASP A 200 6.55 11.19 13.05
CA ASP A 200 5.43 11.75 13.81
C ASP A 200 4.59 10.69 14.55
N TYR A 201 4.74 9.41 14.21
CA TYR A 201 3.86 8.33 14.66
C TYR A 201 4.63 7.15 15.26
N THR A 202 3.89 6.19 15.83
CA THR A 202 4.44 4.99 16.45
C THR A 202 5.36 4.23 15.49
N PHE A 203 6.56 3.92 16.00
CA PHE A 203 7.55 3.12 15.30
C PHE A 203 7.00 1.71 14.98
N THR A 204 7.41 1.12 13.87
CA THR A 204 6.97 -0.17 13.34
C THR A 204 8.16 -0.92 12.77
N SER A 205 8.34 -2.17 13.15
CA SER A 205 9.41 -3.01 12.63
C SER A 205 8.94 -4.46 12.40
N GLY A 206 9.84 -5.31 11.90
CA GLY A 206 9.61 -6.73 11.77
C GLY A 206 8.64 -7.12 10.66
N ILE A 207 7.99 -8.28 10.81
CA ILE A 207 7.07 -8.80 9.79
C ILE A 207 5.73 -8.07 9.92
N TRP A 208 5.45 -7.15 8.99
CA TRP A 208 4.22 -6.32 9.02
C TRP A 208 3.25 -6.58 7.85
N GLN A 209 3.62 -7.44 6.89
CA GLN A 209 2.70 -7.97 5.86
C GLN A 209 2.77 -9.49 5.76
N THR A 210 1.79 -10.08 5.07
CA THR A 210 1.58 -11.54 4.98
C THR A 210 2.84 -12.31 4.57
N VAL A 211 3.00 -13.49 5.17
CA VAL A 211 4.02 -14.49 4.81
C VAL A 211 3.31 -15.71 4.23
N TRP A 212 3.77 -16.25 3.09
CA TRP A 212 3.10 -17.39 2.46
C TRP A 212 4.03 -18.25 1.61
N LEU A 213 3.60 -19.49 1.30
CA LEU A 213 4.29 -20.40 0.40
C LEU A 213 3.52 -20.60 -0.91
N GLU A 214 4.25 -20.86 -1.98
CA GLU A 214 3.68 -21.22 -3.28
C GLU A 214 4.44 -22.38 -3.93
N PRO A 215 3.73 -23.39 -4.45
CA PRO A 215 4.33 -24.39 -5.31
C PRO A 215 4.46 -23.84 -6.74
N VAL A 216 5.63 -24.02 -7.34
CA VAL A 216 5.87 -23.70 -8.75
C VAL A 216 6.55 -24.86 -9.46
N GLU A 217 6.41 -24.93 -10.77
CA GLU A 217 7.25 -25.81 -11.58
C GLU A 217 8.68 -25.25 -11.68
N LYS A 218 9.63 -26.07 -12.15
CA LYS A 218 11.02 -25.62 -12.36
C LYS A 218 11.13 -24.39 -13.27
N GLN A 219 10.22 -24.29 -14.24
CA GLN A 219 10.07 -23.13 -15.12
C GLN A 219 8.78 -22.44 -14.70
N TYR A 220 8.87 -21.20 -14.23
CA TYR A 220 7.72 -20.46 -13.73
C TYR A 220 7.87 -18.96 -14.00
N ILE A 221 6.72 -18.27 -13.98
CA ILE A 221 6.63 -16.82 -14.10
C ILE A 221 6.90 -16.20 -12.72
N SER A 222 8.01 -15.48 -12.61
CA SER A 222 8.42 -14.80 -11.37
C SER A 222 7.76 -13.43 -11.22
N HIS A 223 7.58 -12.72 -12.33
CA HIS A 223 6.99 -11.39 -12.38
C HIS A 223 6.32 -11.14 -13.73
N ILE A 224 5.37 -10.21 -13.77
CA ILE A 224 4.76 -9.73 -15.02
C ILE A 224 4.77 -8.20 -15.02
N ARG A 225 4.99 -7.62 -16.19
CA ARG A 225 4.79 -6.19 -16.45
C ARG A 225 3.74 -6.03 -17.53
N ILE A 226 2.67 -5.30 -17.21
CA ILE A 226 1.57 -5.01 -18.13
C ILE A 226 1.35 -3.51 -18.22
N VAL A 227 1.31 -2.99 -19.44
CA VAL A 227 1.20 -1.54 -19.69
C VAL A 227 0.14 -1.28 -20.76
N PRO A 228 -0.94 -0.53 -20.45
CA PRO A 228 -1.98 -0.23 -21.42
C PRO A 228 -1.48 0.74 -22.50
N ASP A 229 -1.74 0.41 -23.77
CA ASP A 229 -1.50 1.26 -24.94
C ASP A 229 -2.84 1.56 -25.62
N VAL A 230 -3.60 2.47 -25.01
CA VAL A 230 -4.96 2.84 -25.43
C VAL A 230 -4.97 3.34 -26.88
N LYS A 231 -3.97 4.15 -27.27
CA LYS A 231 -3.85 4.71 -28.62
C LYS A 231 -3.82 3.64 -29.71
N ASN A 232 -3.20 2.50 -29.44
CA ASN A 232 -3.08 1.39 -30.37
C ASN A 232 -4.02 0.21 -30.04
N SER A 233 -4.97 0.39 -29.11
CA SER A 233 -5.95 -0.63 -28.71
C SER A 233 -5.30 -1.98 -28.37
N ARG A 234 -4.27 -1.94 -27.51
CA ARG A 234 -3.51 -3.14 -27.11
C ARG A 234 -2.91 -2.99 -25.72
N LEU A 235 -2.58 -4.12 -25.11
CA LEU A 235 -1.82 -4.23 -23.87
C LEU A 235 -0.40 -4.69 -24.20
N GLU A 236 0.62 -3.98 -23.71
CA GLU A 236 1.99 -4.50 -23.69
C GLU A 236 2.13 -5.49 -22.53
N VAL A 237 2.67 -6.68 -22.81
CA VAL A 237 2.86 -7.75 -21.83
C VAL A 237 4.31 -8.21 -21.85
N THR A 238 4.92 -8.33 -20.68
CA THR A 238 6.18 -9.04 -20.47
C THR A 238 6.01 -9.99 -19.29
N ALA A 239 6.33 -11.27 -19.48
CA ALA A 239 6.40 -12.25 -18.39
C ALA A 239 7.85 -12.64 -18.16
N TYR A 240 8.31 -12.54 -16.91
CA TYR A 240 9.68 -12.77 -16.52
C TYR A 240 9.87 -14.19 -15.98
N THR A 241 10.95 -14.84 -16.42
CA THR A 241 11.30 -16.21 -16.07
C THR A 241 12.83 -16.36 -16.02
N ASP A 242 13.36 -17.35 -15.30
CA ASP A 242 14.80 -17.59 -15.24
C ASP A 242 15.38 -18.11 -16.57
N GLU A 243 14.58 -18.79 -17.40
CA GLU A 243 14.96 -19.26 -18.73
C GLU A 243 14.41 -18.32 -19.82
N ASP A 244 15.27 -17.90 -20.73
CA ASP A 244 14.87 -17.03 -21.84
C ASP A 244 14.11 -17.78 -22.93
N ALA A 245 13.30 -17.02 -23.68
CA ALA A 245 12.68 -17.43 -24.93
C ALA A 245 11.66 -18.58 -24.84
N LEU A 246 11.16 -18.91 -23.65
CA LEU A 246 10.00 -19.79 -23.47
C LEU A 246 8.75 -19.13 -24.06
N GLN A 247 7.81 -19.93 -24.58
CA GLN A 247 6.59 -19.39 -25.16
C GLN A 247 5.65 -18.93 -24.04
N VAL A 248 5.18 -17.70 -24.15
CA VAL A 248 4.18 -17.09 -23.24
C VAL A 248 2.91 -16.87 -24.04
N VAL A 249 1.76 -17.28 -23.50
CA VAL A 249 0.43 -17.01 -24.09
C VAL A 249 -0.34 -16.14 -23.10
N ALA A 250 -0.79 -14.98 -23.54
CA ALA A 250 -1.65 -14.09 -22.77
C ALA A 250 -3.06 -14.09 -23.39
N SER A 251 -4.07 -14.21 -22.55
CA SER A 251 -5.49 -14.20 -22.94
C SER A 251 -6.26 -13.28 -22.01
N THR A 252 -7.13 -12.44 -22.56
CA THR A 252 -7.94 -11.50 -21.79
C THR A 252 -9.42 -11.85 -21.90
N HIS A 253 -10.14 -11.67 -20.80
CA HIS A 253 -11.53 -12.05 -20.68
C HIS A 253 -12.36 -10.92 -20.08
N THR A 254 -13.64 -10.88 -20.44
CA THR A 254 -14.66 -10.02 -19.82
C THR A 254 -15.91 -10.86 -19.60
N GLU A 255 -16.50 -10.80 -18.40
CA GLU A 255 -17.69 -11.60 -18.05
C GLU A 255 -17.51 -13.10 -18.35
N GLY A 256 -16.28 -13.62 -18.20
CA GLY A 256 -15.92 -15.01 -18.46
C GLY A 256 -15.76 -15.40 -19.94
N GLN A 257 -15.87 -14.45 -20.88
CA GLN A 257 -15.66 -14.69 -22.31
C GLN A 257 -14.28 -14.20 -22.76
N GLU A 258 -13.53 -15.03 -23.50
CA GLU A 258 -12.25 -14.63 -24.10
C GLU A 258 -12.49 -13.57 -25.18
N ILE A 259 -11.86 -12.41 -25.03
CA ILE A 259 -11.94 -11.29 -25.98
C ILE A 259 -10.77 -11.33 -26.97
N SER A 260 -9.59 -11.73 -26.49
CA SER A 260 -8.37 -11.73 -27.30
C SER A 260 -7.31 -12.63 -26.69
N GLN A 261 -6.45 -13.16 -27.56
CA GLN A 261 -5.31 -13.98 -27.19
C GLN A 261 -4.11 -13.60 -28.08
N SER A 262 -2.92 -13.59 -27.49
CA SER A 262 -1.67 -13.37 -28.20
C SER A 262 -0.55 -14.17 -27.55
N SER A 263 0.54 -14.40 -28.28
CA SER A 263 1.70 -15.09 -27.75
C SER A 263 2.99 -14.35 -28.04
N GLY A 264 3.93 -14.51 -27.13
CA GLY A 264 5.27 -13.93 -27.21
C GLY A 264 6.29 -14.87 -26.58
N LYS A 265 7.44 -14.29 -26.24
CA LYS A 265 8.54 -14.99 -25.57
C LYS A 265 8.73 -14.42 -24.18
N SER A 266 9.15 -15.26 -23.23
CA SER A 266 9.56 -14.79 -21.90
C SER A 266 10.67 -13.74 -21.99
N ASN A 267 10.71 -12.85 -20.99
CA ASN A 267 11.67 -11.75 -20.87
C ASN A 267 11.67 -10.76 -22.05
N THR A 268 10.66 -10.82 -22.93
CA THR A 268 10.50 -9.95 -24.09
C THR A 268 9.10 -9.36 -24.13
N ARG A 269 8.98 -8.08 -24.50
CA ARG A 269 7.67 -7.44 -24.71
C ARG A 269 6.95 -8.02 -25.93
N PHE A 270 5.66 -8.25 -25.79
CA PHE A 270 4.74 -8.54 -26.89
C PHE A 270 3.40 -7.84 -26.63
N TYR A 271 2.53 -7.84 -27.63
CA TYR A 271 1.26 -7.11 -27.55
C TYR A 271 0.06 -8.05 -27.62
N LEU A 272 -0.88 -7.84 -26.69
CA LEU A 272 -2.20 -8.44 -26.68
C LEU A 272 -3.21 -7.42 -27.23
N PRO A 273 -3.85 -7.66 -28.38
CA PRO A 273 -4.88 -6.75 -28.91
C PRO A 273 -6.07 -6.63 -27.95
N VAL A 274 -6.61 -5.42 -27.79
CA VAL A 274 -7.83 -5.13 -27.01
C VAL A 274 -8.71 -4.22 -27.87
N PRO A 275 -9.43 -4.77 -28.86
CA PRO A 275 -10.20 -3.97 -29.81
C PRO A 275 -11.34 -3.22 -29.10
N ASN A 276 -11.54 -1.94 -29.46
CA ASN A 276 -12.53 -1.06 -28.85
C ASN A 276 -12.45 -1.05 -27.31
N PRO A 277 -11.31 -0.67 -26.73
CA PRO A 277 -11.08 -0.82 -25.29
C PRO A 277 -12.09 0.00 -24.50
N HIS A 278 -12.85 -0.66 -23.62
CA HIS A 278 -13.52 -0.04 -22.48
C HIS A 278 -12.44 0.50 -21.54
N VAL A 279 -12.33 1.83 -21.46
CA VAL A 279 -11.27 2.48 -20.67
C VAL A 279 -11.63 2.59 -19.20
N TRP A 280 -10.64 2.35 -18.34
CA TRP A 280 -10.75 2.54 -16.89
C TRP A 280 -10.77 4.02 -16.54
N SER A 281 -11.67 4.41 -15.63
CA SER A 281 -11.71 5.73 -15.01
C SER A 281 -12.31 5.66 -13.59
N PRO A 282 -12.22 6.72 -12.78
CA PRO A 282 -12.91 6.76 -11.50
C PRO A 282 -14.42 6.54 -11.59
N ASP A 283 -15.09 7.01 -12.63
CA ASP A 283 -16.56 6.83 -12.77
C ASP A 283 -16.94 5.46 -13.35
N ASP A 284 -16.00 4.84 -14.06
CA ASP A 284 -16.18 3.58 -14.77
C ASP A 284 -14.91 2.74 -14.64
N PRO A 285 -14.68 2.09 -13.47
CA PRO A 285 -13.45 1.40 -13.16
C PRO A 285 -13.38 0.00 -13.80
N PHE A 286 -13.56 -0.05 -15.11
CA PHE A 286 -13.58 -1.30 -15.86
C PHE A 286 -12.21 -2.01 -15.82
N LEU A 287 -12.22 -3.29 -15.41
CA LEU A 287 -11.05 -4.15 -15.37
C LEU A 287 -11.29 -5.39 -16.24
N TYR A 288 -10.27 -5.74 -17.03
CA TYR A 288 -10.22 -6.98 -17.78
C TYR A 288 -9.52 -8.04 -16.96
N ASP A 289 -10.03 -9.28 -17.01
CA ASP A 289 -9.29 -10.43 -16.50
C ASP A 289 -8.18 -10.80 -17.49
N LEU A 290 -7.04 -11.24 -16.96
CA LEU A 290 -5.87 -11.65 -17.74
C LEU A 290 -5.35 -12.99 -17.24
N THR A 291 -5.17 -13.93 -18.15
CA THR A 291 -4.50 -15.21 -17.88
C THR A 291 -3.22 -15.29 -18.70
N ILE A 292 -2.10 -15.61 -18.04
CA ILE A 292 -0.79 -15.76 -18.68
C ILE A 292 -0.31 -17.20 -18.44
N GLN A 293 -0.09 -17.93 -19.53
CA GLN A 293 0.41 -19.30 -19.53
C GLN A 293 1.85 -19.34 -20.05
N LEU A 294 2.71 -20.05 -19.33
CA LEU A 294 4.08 -20.36 -19.75
C LEU A 294 4.13 -21.78 -20.31
N LYS A 295 4.68 -21.92 -21.52
CA LYS A 295 4.89 -23.21 -22.17
C LYS A 295 6.37 -23.52 -22.28
N ASN A 296 6.72 -24.77 -21.97
CA ASN A 296 8.08 -25.26 -22.15
C ASN A 296 8.40 -25.53 -23.64
N ASN A 297 9.65 -25.89 -23.91
CA ASN A 297 10.14 -26.20 -25.27
C ASN A 297 9.42 -27.37 -25.97
N LYS A 298 8.59 -28.14 -25.25
CA LYS A 298 7.75 -29.22 -25.79
C LYS A 298 6.30 -28.78 -26.01
N GLY A 299 5.99 -27.49 -25.83
CA GLY A 299 4.65 -26.92 -25.96
C GLY A 299 3.68 -27.21 -24.81
N LYS A 300 4.16 -27.85 -23.72
CA LYS A 300 3.33 -28.13 -22.54
C LYS A 300 3.28 -26.90 -21.65
N ILE A 301 2.08 -26.53 -21.17
CA ILE A 301 1.90 -25.52 -20.12
C ILE A 301 2.59 -26.03 -18.84
N VAL A 302 3.54 -25.27 -18.35
CA VAL A 302 4.29 -25.52 -17.12
C VAL A 302 3.96 -24.52 -16.03
N ASP A 303 3.40 -23.37 -16.38
CA ASP A 303 2.93 -22.41 -15.39
C ASP A 303 1.73 -21.62 -15.91
N GLU A 304 0.89 -21.17 -14.99
CA GLU A 304 -0.26 -20.32 -15.26
C GLU A 304 -0.47 -19.35 -14.09
N VAL A 305 -0.62 -18.07 -14.41
CA VAL A 305 -0.93 -17.02 -13.45
C VAL A 305 -2.12 -16.20 -13.93
N GLY A 306 -2.98 -15.82 -12.99
CA GLY A 306 -4.04 -14.84 -13.22
C GLY A 306 -3.59 -13.43 -12.87
N SER A 307 -4.20 -12.45 -13.50
CA SER A 307 -3.97 -11.02 -13.30
C SER A 307 -5.19 -10.23 -13.79
N TYR A 308 -5.13 -8.91 -13.73
CA TYR A 308 -6.14 -8.01 -14.29
C TYR A 308 -5.48 -6.72 -14.77
N PHE A 309 -6.13 -5.99 -15.68
CA PHE A 309 -5.67 -4.68 -16.13
C PHE A 309 -6.83 -3.72 -16.44
N GLY A 310 -6.56 -2.42 -16.28
CA GLY A 310 -7.44 -1.36 -16.76
C GLY A 310 -6.81 -0.67 -17.97
N MET A 311 -7.56 -0.52 -19.06
CA MET A 311 -7.10 0.25 -20.22
C MET A 311 -7.23 1.74 -19.94
N ARG A 312 -6.13 2.47 -19.78
CA ARG A 312 -6.17 3.92 -19.57
C ARG A 312 -4.89 4.62 -20.02
N SER A 313 -4.96 5.93 -20.27
CA SER A 313 -3.78 6.77 -20.52
C SER A 313 -3.72 7.94 -19.53
N VAL A 314 -2.51 8.31 -19.11
CA VAL A 314 -2.26 9.45 -18.22
C VAL A 314 -1.22 10.35 -18.86
N GLU A 315 -1.56 11.62 -19.09
CA GLU A 315 -0.72 12.57 -19.83
C GLU A 315 -0.90 13.99 -19.28
N LEU A 316 0.08 14.87 -19.50
CA LEU A 316 -0.16 16.31 -19.43
C LEU A 316 -0.57 16.82 -20.81
N LYS A 317 -1.60 17.66 -20.88
CA LYS A 317 -2.01 18.37 -22.10
C LYS A 317 -2.30 19.83 -21.80
N GLU A 318 -1.99 20.68 -22.76
CA GLU A 318 -2.46 22.06 -22.73
C GLU A 318 -3.96 22.07 -23.08
N ILE A 319 -4.76 22.61 -22.17
CA ILE A 319 -6.22 22.80 -22.32
C ILE A 319 -6.50 24.24 -21.93
N ASP A 320 -7.07 25.01 -22.85
CA ASP A 320 -7.37 26.44 -22.69
C ASP A 320 -6.15 27.29 -22.25
N GLY A 321 -4.97 26.97 -22.80
CA GLY A 321 -3.71 27.65 -22.50
C GLY A 321 -3.09 27.28 -21.15
N ILE A 322 -3.62 26.25 -20.48
CA ILE A 322 -3.13 25.78 -19.17
C ILE A 322 -2.68 24.33 -19.29
N MET A 323 -1.50 24.01 -18.76
CA MET A 323 -1.05 22.63 -18.66
C MET A 323 -1.87 21.87 -17.61
N ARG A 324 -2.57 20.80 -18.01
CA ARG A 324 -3.49 20.02 -17.18
C ARG A 324 -3.14 18.53 -17.20
N PRO A 325 -3.28 17.82 -16.06
CA PRO A 325 -3.27 16.36 -16.07
C PRO A 325 -4.52 15.84 -16.74
N THR A 326 -4.37 14.82 -17.58
CA THR A 326 -5.49 14.20 -18.29
C THR A 326 -5.50 12.70 -18.04
N LEU A 327 -6.71 12.16 -17.89
CA LEU A 327 -6.98 10.73 -17.90
C LEU A 327 -7.78 10.42 -19.15
N ASN A 328 -7.31 9.48 -19.97
CA ASN A 328 -7.93 9.14 -21.26
C ASN A 328 -8.11 10.34 -22.19
N GLY A 329 -7.23 11.34 -22.07
CA GLY A 329 -7.21 12.56 -22.88
C GLY A 329 -8.13 13.69 -22.41
N GLU A 330 -8.91 13.50 -21.34
CA GLU A 330 -9.76 14.54 -20.75
C GLU A 330 -9.17 15.03 -19.42
N PHE A 331 -9.31 16.33 -19.13
CA PHE A 331 -8.94 16.88 -17.83
C PHE A 331 -9.90 16.38 -16.76
N ILE A 332 -9.33 15.93 -15.65
CA ILE A 332 -10.06 15.63 -14.43
C ILE A 332 -9.34 16.33 -13.28
N PHE A 333 -10.05 17.16 -12.52
CA PHE A 333 -9.49 17.73 -11.30
C PHE A 333 -9.23 16.61 -10.29
N HIS A 334 -7.98 16.52 -9.82
CA HIS A 334 -7.59 15.56 -8.79
C HIS A 334 -7.99 16.11 -7.42
N LEU A 335 -9.16 15.73 -6.92
CA LEU A 335 -9.59 16.06 -5.55
C LEU A 335 -9.47 14.81 -4.70
N GLY A 336 -8.50 14.82 -3.78
CA GLY A 336 -8.14 13.63 -3.03
C GLY A 336 -8.05 13.80 -1.53
N LEU A 337 -7.82 12.68 -0.85
CA LEU A 337 -7.49 12.60 0.56
C LEU A 337 -6.05 12.15 0.75
N LEU A 338 -5.39 12.73 1.75
CA LEU A 338 -4.14 12.20 2.27
C LEU A 338 -4.46 10.98 3.13
N ASP A 339 -3.81 9.85 2.85
CA ASP A 339 -3.97 8.62 3.61
C ASP A 339 -2.61 8.18 4.17
N GLN A 340 -2.48 8.28 5.49
CA GLN A 340 -1.29 7.87 6.25
C GLN A 340 -1.14 6.34 6.31
N GLY A 341 -2.25 5.60 6.26
CA GLY A 341 -2.25 4.14 6.38
C GLY A 341 -1.91 3.60 7.78
N TYR A 342 -2.22 4.34 8.84
CA TYR A 342 -2.00 3.89 10.23
C TYR A 342 -3.29 3.40 10.89
N TRP A 343 -3.15 2.44 11.80
CA TRP A 343 -4.22 1.80 12.57
C TRP A 343 -3.91 1.87 14.07
N PRO A 344 -4.85 2.26 14.94
CA PRO A 344 -4.55 2.38 16.38
C PRO A 344 -4.20 1.06 17.06
N ASP A 345 -4.71 -0.05 16.53
CA ASP A 345 -4.55 -1.41 17.06
C ASP A 345 -3.49 -2.23 16.29
N GLY A 346 -3.27 -1.95 14.99
CA GLY A 346 -2.35 -2.67 14.11
C GLY A 346 -1.15 -1.87 13.56
N ILE A 347 -1.11 -0.55 13.80
CA ILE A 347 -0.12 0.41 13.29
C ILE A 347 -0.02 0.38 11.77
N PHE A 348 0.96 -0.29 11.16
CA PHE A 348 1.04 -0.42 9.70
C PHE A 348 0.09 -1.43 9.11
N THR A 349 -0.32 -2.43 9.89
CA THR A 349 -1.10 -3.57 9.40
C THR A 349 -2.56 -3.35 9.74
N ALA A 350 -3.41 -3.25 8.71
CA ALA A 350 -4.84 -3.20 8.93
C ALA A 350 -5.33 -4.47 9.65
N PRO A 351 -6.33 -4.37 10.55
CA PRO A 351 -6.84 -5.53 11.27
C PRO A 351 -7.39 -6.63 10.36
N THR A 352 -8.07 -6.25 9.26
CA THR A 352 -8.63 -7.15 8.24
C THR A 352 -8.55 -6.52 6.85
N ASP A 353 -8.83 -7.29 5.79
CA ASP A 353 -8.92 -6.75 4.42
C ASP A 353 -10.12 -5.82 4.24
N GLU A 354 -11.22 -6.09 4.95
CA GLU A 354 -12.39 -5.22 5.00
C GLU A 354 -12.05 -3.87 5.64
N ALA A 355 -11.13 -3.82 6.61
CA ALA A 355 -10.64 -2.58 7.17
C ALA A 355 -9.88 -1.76 6.11
N LEU A 356 -8.99 -2.38 5.33
CA LEU A 356 -8.31 -1.72 4.19
C LEU A 356 -9.31 -1.17 3.18
N LEU A 357 -10.32 -1.98 2.83
CA LEU A 357 -11.38 -1.59 1.90
C LEU A 357 -12.20 -0.40 2.44
N CYS A 358 -12.47 -0.34 3.75
CA CYS A 358 -13.31 0.68 4.36
C CYS A 358 -12.77 2.10 4.16
N ASP A 359 -11.47 2.33 4.32
CA ASP A 359 -10.86 3.65 4.11
C ASP A 359 -11.01 4.10 2.63
N ILE A 360 -10.94 3.15 1.69
CA ILE A 360 -11.10 3.38 0.24
C ILE A 360 -12.56 3.67 -0.10
N GLU A 361 -13.50 2.90 0.46
CA GLU A 361 -14.93 3.14 0.32
C GLU A 361 -15.34 4.49 0.92
N LEU A 362 -14.77 4.88 2.05
CA LEU A 362 -15.00 6.19 2.66
C LEU A 362 -14.61 7.31 1.70
N ALA A 363 -13.42 7.26 1.11
CA ALA A 363 -12.97 8.26 0.14
C ALA A 363 -13.92 8.33 -1.07
N LYS A 364 -14.29 7.18 -1.63
CA LYS A 364 -15.20 7.08 -2.78
C LYS A 364 -16.58 7.64 -2.45
N ASN A 365 -17.14 7.26 -1.31
CA ASN A 365 -18.47 7.66 -0.86
C ASN A 365 -18.53 9.14 -0.50
N ALA A 366 -17.44 9.71 0.01
CA ALA A 366 -17.29 11.15 0.25
C ALA A 366 -17.02 11.95 -1.04
N GLY A 367 -17.04 11.32 -2.22
CA GLY A 367 -16.97 12.00 -3.50
C GLY A 367 -15.55 12.37 -3.97
N PHE A 368 -14.51 11.86 -3.31
CA PHE A 368 -13.13 12.01 -3.80
C PHE A 368 -12.88 11.07 -4.99
N ASN A 369 -11.94 11.46 -5.86
CA ASN A 369 -11.51 10.66 -6.99
C ASN A 369 -10.03 10.24 -6.91
N VAL A 370 -9.31 10.71 -5.89
CA VAL A 370 -7.89 10.41 -5.64
C VAL A 370 -7.68 10.02 -4.17
N ILE A 371 -6.78 9.08 -3.91
CA ILE A 371 -6.11 8.94 -2.62
C ILE A 371 -4.61 9.15 -2.85
N ARG A 372 -3.99 10.01 -2.04
CA ARG A 372 -2.53 10.10 -1.96
C ARG A 372 -2.06 9.24 -0.79
N LYS A 373 -1.42 8.12 -1.10
CA LYS A 373 -0.82 7.26 -0.09
C LYS A 373 0.47 7.92 0.36
N HIS A 374 0.44 8.51 1.55
CA HIS A 374 1.49 9.39 2.05
C HIS A 374 2.65 8.56 2.60
N ILE A 375 3.83 8.73 1.99
CA ILE A 375 5.15 8.21 2.40
C ILE A 375 5.16 6.78 2.98
N LYS A 376 4.29 5.92 2.46
CA LYS A 376 4.09 4.51 2.85
C LYS A 376 3.75 3.74 1.57
N VAL A 377 4.08 2.45 1.51
CA VAL A 377 3.59 1.54 0.45
C VAL A 377 2.69 0.51 1.09
N GLU A 378 1.45 0.35 0.62
CA GLU A 378 0.50 -0.61 1.19
C GLU A 378 0.71 -2.03 0.63
N PRO A 379 0.07 -3.07 1.21
CA PRO A 379 -0.07 -4.35 0.53
C PRO A 379 -0.77 -4.19 -0.83
N GLN A 380 -0.42 -5.04 -1.80
CA GLN A 380 -1.02 -5.06 -3.16
C GLN A 380 -2.56 -5.11 -3.15
N ARG A 381 -3.15 -5.65 -2.08
CA ARG A 381 -4.60 -5.69 -1.87
C ARG A 381 -5.24 -4.29 -1.79
N TRP A 382 -4.55 -3.32 -1.19
CA TRP A 382 -5.03 -1.93 -1.12
C TRP A 382 -5.16 -1.32 -2.52
N TYR A 383 -4.15 -1.50 -3.38
CA TYR A 383 -4.19 -1.04 -4.78
C TYR A 383 -5.27 -1.76 -5.58
N TYR A 384 -5.46 -3.07 -5.35
CA TYR A 384 -6.54 -3.82 -5.98
C TYR A 384 -7.94 -3.28 -5.66
N HIS A 385 -8.16 -2.86 -4.41
CA HIS A 385 -9.41 -2.22 -4.01
C HIS A 385 -9.57 -0.83 -4.68
N CYS A 386 -8.50 -0.02 -4.76
CA CYS A 386 -8.50 1.25 -5.50
C CYS A 386 -8.79 1.04 -7.00
N ASP A 387 -8.19 0.03 -7.62
CA ASP A 387 -8.38 -0.35 -9.02
C ASP A 387 -9.84 -0.70 -9.29
N ARG A 388 -10.47 -1.49 -8.40
CA ARG A 388 -11.86 -1.96 -8.54
C ARG A 388 -12.90 -0.88 -8.25
N LEU A 389 -12.65 -0.03 -7.26
CA LEU A 389 -13.61 1.00 -6.85
C LEU A 389 -13.50 2.30 -7.66
N GLY A 390 -12.44 2.44 -8.47
CA GLY A 390 -12.23 3.63 -9.29
C GLY A 390 -11.78 4.81 -8.43
N LEU A 391 -10.64 4.66 -7.78
CA LEU A 391 -9.91 5.74 -7.14
C LEU A 391 -8.52 5.82 -7.75
N MET A 392 -8.13 7.01 -8.20
CA MET A 392 -6.76 7.27 -8.64
C MET A 392 -5.83 7.33 -7.43
N VAL A 393 -4.59 6.93 -7.62
CA VAL A 393 -3.59 6.87 -6.56
C VAL A 393 -2.40 7.74 -6.92
N TRP A 394 -2.00 8.58 -5.97
CA TRP A 394 -0.66 9.15 -5.94
C TRP A 394 0.15 8.32 -4.95
N GLN A 395 1.18 7.66 -5.45
CA GLN A 395 2.01 6.79 -4.63
C GLN A 395 3.30 7.51 -4.26
N ASP A 396 3.43 7.83 -2.97
CA ASP A 396 4.64 8.40 -2.42
C ASP A 396 5.68 7.31 -2.11
N MET A 397 6.94 7.64 -2.33
CA MET A 397 8.04 6.88 -1.76
C MET A 397 8.14 7.18 -0.25
N PRO A 398 8.33 6.17 0.62
CA PRO A 398 8.67 6.43 2.01
C PRO A 398 9.94 7.27 2.12
N ASN A 399 9.85 8.39 2.84
CA ASN A 399 10.97 9.31 2.99
C ASN A 399 12.14 8.65 3.75
N LEU A 400 13.35 9.08 3.38
CA LEU A 400 14.59 8.83 4.12
C LEU A 400 14.90 10.10 4.92
N TRP A 401 15.40 10.01 6.16
CA TRP A 401 15.62 11.19 7.00
C TRP A 401 17.04 11.73 6.90
N TYR A 402 18.03 10.83 6.92
CA TYR A 402 19.45 11.17 6.93
C TYR A 402 20.18 10.58 5.71
N PRO A 403 20.08 11.22 4.53
CA PRO A 403 20.74 10.79 3.30
C PRO A 403 22.23 11.17 3.23
N ASP A 404 22.77 11.80 4.27
CA ASP A 404 24.08 12.46 4.28
C ASP A 404 25.01 11.82 5.32
N GLY A 405 26.32 12.04 5.18
CA GLY A 405 27.35 11.47 6.06
C GLY A 405 28.31 10.52 5.36
N ASN A 406 29.12 9.81 6.15
CA ASN A 406 30.22 8.96 5.65
C ASN A 406 29.76 7.77 4.79
N ASP A 407 28.54 7.30 5.02
CA ASP A 407 27.86 6.17 4.39
C ASP A 407 26.82 6.61 3.33
N SER A 408 26.74 7.90 3.03
CA SER A 408 25.72 8.49 2.13
C SER A 408 25.60 7.79 0.78
N VAL A 409 26.71 7.29 0.21
CA VAL A 409 26.68 6.51 -1.03
C VAL A 409 25.84 5.24 -0.90
N ALA A 410 26.01 4.49 0.19
CA ALA A 410 25.27 3.25 0.43
C ALA A 410 23.79 3.55 0.75
N VAL A 411 23.53 4.53 1.61
CA VAL A 411 22.19 4.97 2.01
C VAL A 411 21.36 5.45 0.80
N ARG A 412 21.94 6.35 -0.01
CA ARG A 412 21.26 6.89 -1.19
C ARG A 412 21.12 5.86 -2.31
N LYS A 413 22.01 4.86 -2.38
CA LYS A 413 21.87 3.72 -3.29
C LYS A 413 20.68 2.85 -2.87
N GLN A 414 20.59 2.51 -1.58
CA GLN A 414 19.49 1.73 -1.04
C GLN A 414 18.14 2.42 -1.31
N PHE A 415 18.01 3.73 -1.05
CA PHE A 415 16.78 4.47 -1.37
C PHE A 415 16.36 4.33 -2.84
N ARG A 416 17.31 4.37 -3.78
CA ARG A 416 17.02 4.20 -5.23
C ARG A 416 16.59 2.78 -5.58
N GLU A 417 17.21 1.79 -4.96
CA GLU A 417 16.84 0.39 -5.14
C GLU A 417 15.43 0.12 -4.61
N GLU A 418 15.08 0.70 -3.46
CA GLU A 418 13.72 0.62 -2.89
C GLU A 418 12.70 1.40 -3.73
N LEU A 419 13.03 2.60 -4.23
CA LEU A 419 12.17 3.35 -5.15
C LEU A 419 11.90 2.57 -6.45
N LYS A 420 12.94 1.95 -7.02
CA LYS A 420 12.79 1.07 -8.19
C LYS A 420 11.90 -0.12 -7.86
N THR A 421 12.09 -0.74 -6.70
CA THR A 421 11.29 -1.88 -6.23
C THR A 421 9.83 -1.51 -6.07
N MET A 422 9.53 -0.36 -5.47
CA MET A 422 8.17 0.17 -5.34
C MET A 422 7.51 0.30 -6.72
N ILE A 423 8.18 0.96 -7.68
CA ILE A 423 7.65 1.12 -9.03
C ILE A 423 7.44 -0.25 -9.69
N ASP A 424 8.45 -1.13 -9.70
CA ASP A 424 8.35 -2.44 -10.35
C ASP A 424 7.20 -3.29 -9.81
N GLN A 425 6.99 -3.30 -8.50
CA GLN A 425 5.93 -4.11 -7.89
C GLN A 425 4.53 -3.52 -8.12
N HIS A 426 4.41 -2.23 -8.41
CA HIS A 426 3.13 -1.53 -8.45
C HIS A 426 2.79 -0.95 -9.83
N ILE A 427 3.69 -1.11 -10.82
CA ILE A 427 3.55 -0.56 -12.18
C ILE A 427 2.31 -1.08 -12.91
N ASN A 428 1.78 -2.23 -12.53
CA ASN A 428 0.62 -2.85 -13.15
C ASN A 428 -0.72 -2.25 -12.65
N ALA A 429 -0.72 -1.54 -11.52
CA ALA A 429 -1.95 -1.00 -10.92
C ALA A 429 -2.53 0.13 -11.79
N PRO A 430 -3.73 -0.02 -12.39
CA PRO A 430 -4.36 1.05 -13.15
C PRO A 430 -4.65 2.28 -12.29
N SER A 431 -4.99 2.13 -11.00
CA SER A 431 -5.26 3.26 -10.11
C SER A 431 -4.10 4.24 -9.97
N ILE A 432 -2.84 3.78 -9.96
CA ILE A 432 -1.70 4.68 -9.80
C ILE A 432 -1.55 5.57 -11.05
N VAL A 433 -1.73 6.87 -10.87
CA VAL A 433 -1.57 7.88 -11.94
C VAL A 433 -0.34 8.76 -11.74
N MET A 434 0.25 8.73 -10.55
CA MET A 434 1.38 9.57 -10.17
C MET A 434 2.35 8.89 -9.21
N TRP A 435 3.64 9.09 -9.46
CA TRP A 435 4.72 8.78 -8.52
C TRP A 435 5.21 10.04 -7.82
N VAL A 436 5.41 9.97 -6.50
CA VAL A 436 5.91 11.09 -5.69
C VAL A 436 7.19 10.66 -4.95
N PRO A 437 8.38 10.96 -5.49
CA PRO A 437 9.64 10.50 -4.88
C PRO A 437 9.99 11.16 -3.55
N PHE A 438 9.54 12.40 -3.32
CA PHE A 438 9.86 13.17 -2.12
C PHE A 438 8.67 14.02 -1.65
N ASN A 439 8.59 14.20 -0.33
CA ASN A 439 7.60 15.05 0.33
C ASN A 439 8.29 16.08 1.24
N GLU A 440 7.91 17.36 1.13
CA GLU A 440 8.33 18.47 1.99
C GLU A 440 9.84 18.57 2.23
N ASN A 441 10.65 18.20 1.23
CA ASN A 441 12.11 18.13 1.35
C ASN A 441 12.65 17.18 2.45
N TRP A 442 11.81 16.31 3.04
CA TRP A 442 12.21 15.37 4.09
C TRP A 442 13.25 14.38 3.53
N GLY A 443 14.48 14.56 4.02
CA GLY A 443 15.72 13.97 3.49
C GLY A 443 15.81 13.91 1.96
N ALA A 444 15.32 14.94 1.26
CA ALA A 444 15.41 15.02 -0.19
C ALA A 444 16.86 15.26 -0.65
N PHE A 445 17.34 14.45 -1.60
CA PHE A 445 18.67 14.56 -2.21
C PHE A 445 18.56 14.28 -3.71
N GLU A 446 19.39 14.95 -4.52
CA GLU A 446 19.48 14.70 -5.98
C GLU A 446 18.10 14.65 -6.67
N VAL A 447 17.17 15.51 -6.22
CA VAL A 447 15.74 15.50 -6.59
C VAL A 447 15.57 15.58 -8.09
N THR A 448 16.31 16.45 -8.77
CA THR A 448 16.29 16.57 -10.23
C THR A 448 16.64 15.26 -10.91
N ASP A 449 17.71 14.58 -10.49
CA ASP A 449 18.17 13.33 -11.12
C ASP A 449 17.20 12.18 -10.87
N ILE A 450 16.70 12.06 -9.65
CA ILE A 450 15.72 11.03 -9.28
C ILE A 450 14.41 11.25 -10.04
N THR A 451 13.93 12.49 -10.12
CA THR A 451 12.72 12.83 -10.88
C THR A 451 12.88 12.48 -12.36
N ASN A 452 14.02 12.82 -12.97
CA ASN A 452 14.31 12.45 -14.35
C ASN A 452 14.36 10.92 -14.55
N TRP A 453 15.00 10.22 -13.61
CA TRP A 453 15.08 8.77 -13.65
C TRP A 453 13.70 8.12 -13.57
N VAL A 454 12.82 8.55 -12.66
CA VAL A 454 11.45 8.01 -12.54
C VAL A 454 10.66 8.24 -13.84
N LYS A 455 10.72 9.45 -14.42
CA LYS A 455 10.04 9.76 -15.68
C LYS A 455 10.54 8.91 -16.85
N GLN A 456 11.83 8.59 -16.87
CA GLN A 456 12.41 7.70 -17.88
C GLN A 456 12.04 6.24 -17.64
N TYR A 457 11.98 5.82 -16.38
CA TYR A 457 11.75 4.43 -15.98
C TYR A 457 10.29 4.00 -16.16
N ASP A 458 9.34 4.88 -15.81
CA ASP A 458 7.91 4.72 -16.10
C ASP A 458 7.35 5.97 -16.78
N PRO A 459 7.33 6.01 -18.13
CA PRO A 459 6.79 7.13 -18.88
C PRO A 459 5.26 7.15 -18.97
N HIS A 460 4.56 6.18 -18.36
CA HIS A 460 3.09 6.03 -18.46
C HIS A 460 2.33 6.66 -17.29
N ARG A 461 3.04 7.33 -16.38
CA ARG A 461 2.50 8.03 -15.20
C ARG A 461 3.16 9.39 -15.03
N LEU A 462 2.48 10.28 -14.31
CA LEU A 462 3.04 11.58 -13.95
C LEU A 462 4.02 11.44 -12.77
N VAL A 463 4.92 12.41 -12.63
CA VAL A 463 5.88 12.46 -11.54
C VAL A 463 5.80 13.82 -10.84
N ASN A 464 5.43 13.82 -9.57
CA ASN A 464 5.54 14.98 -8.68
C ASN A 464 6.84 14.84 -7.89
N GLY A 465 7.91 15.44 -8.40
CA GLY A 465 9.28 15.15 -7.97
C GLY A 465 9.58 15.51 -6.51
N ASN A 466 8.93 16.53 -5.97
CA ASN A 466 9.09 17.01 -4.59
C ASN A 466 7.81 17.74 -4.18
N SER A 467 6.82 16.98 -3.70
CA SER A 467 5.53 17.53 -3.25
C SER A 467 5.75 18.46 -2.07
N GLY A 468 5.08 19.61 -2.05
CA GLY A 468 5.19 20.57 -0.97
C GLY A 468 6.58 21.20 -0.86
N PHE A 469 7.24 21.52 -1.98
CA PHE A 469 8.62 22.02 -1.97
C PHE A 469 8.82 23.30 -1.13
N ASN A 470 7.73 24.02 -0.83
CA ASN A 470 7.69 25.22 -0.01
C ASN A 470 7.79 24.95 1.51
N TYR A 471 7.65 23.69 1.94
CA TYR A 471 7.93 23.25 3.29
C TYR A 471 9.24 22.49 3.34
N ALA A 472 9.98 22.64 4.43
CA ALA A 472 11.21 21.91 4.67
C ALA A 472 11.36 21.66 6.17
N PRO A 473 11.92 20.52 6.55
CA PRO A 473 12.11 20.24 7.95
C PRO A 473 13.31 21.07 8.44
N GLY A 474 13.20 21.62 9.66
CA GLY A 474 14.18 22.58 10.18
C GLY A 474 15.62 22.04 10.33
N TYR A 475 15.82 20.72 10.19
CA TYR A 475 17.12 20.07 10.35
C TYR A 475 17.99 20.08 9.09
N ARG A 476 17.45 20.43 7.91
CA ARG A 476 18.24 20.54 6.66
C ARG A 476 17.75 21.69 5.79
N LYS A 477 18.65 22.18 4.93
CA LYS A 477 18.28 23.16 3.90
C LYS A 477 17.32 22.53 2.90
N ALA A 478 16.23 23.23 2.58
CA ALA A 478 15.30 22.84 1.52
C ALA A 478 16.04 22.68 0.18
N TYR A 479 15.68 21.64 -0.58
CA TYR A 479 16.09 21.53 -1.98
C TYR A 479 15.35 22.56 -2.83
N GLY A 480 14.06 22.78 -2.54
CA GLY A 480 13.17 23.68 -3.27
C GLY A 480 12.52 23.01 -4.50
N ASP A 481 11.97 23.82 -5.39
CA ASP A 481 11.35 23.35 -6.64
C ASP A 481 12.45 22.93 -7.64
N PRO A 482 12.55 21.63 -8.02
CA PRO A 482 13.55 21.17 -8.98
C PRO A 482 13.21 21.56 -10.43
N GLY A 483 11.98 21.99 -10.72
CA GLY A 483 11.56 22.48 -12.04
C GLY A 483 11.39 21.42 -13.13
N ASN A 484 11.60 20.12 -12.85
CA ASN A 484 11.60 19.05 -13.86
C ASN A 484 10.51 17.97 -13.67
N GLY A 485 9.71 18.08 -12.60
CA GLY A 485 8.49 17.27 -12.41
C GLY A 485 7.38 17.64 -13.39
N ASN A 486 6.23 16.99 -13.26
CA ASN A 486 5.00 17.31 -13.99
C ASN A 486 4.14 18.39 -13.30
N PHE A 487 4.48 18.75 -12.07
CA PHE A 487 3.72 19.70 -11.26
C PHE A 487 4.60 20.81 -10.66
N VAL A 488 4.02 22.00 -10.54
CA VAL A 488 4.37 22.99 -9.53
C VAL A 488 3.53 22.63 -8.31
N ASP A 489 4.15 22.04 -7.30
CA ASP A 489 3.44 21.53 -6.12
C ASP A 489 3.76 22.34 -4.85
N MET A 490 2.72 22.82 -4.18
CA MET A 490 2.83 23.46 -2.88
C MET A 490 1.89 22.79 -1.89
N HIS A 491 2.24 22.84 -0.61
CA HIS A 491 1.29 22.59 0.48
C HIS A 491 0.80 23.92 1.05
N HIS A 492 -0.43 23.98 1.57
CA HIS A 492 -0.93 25.18 2.28
C HIS A 492 -2.14 24.85 3.17
N TYR A 493 -2.02 25.15 4.47
CA TYR A 493 -3.05 24.87 5.48
C TYR A 493 -3.86 26.10 5.92
N GLY A 494 -3.55 27.26 5.35
CA GLY A 494 -4.23 28.52 5.62
C GLY A 494 -5.48 28.72 4.76
N ARG A 495 -5.88 29.98 4.60
CA ARG A 495 -7.00 30.37 3.72
C ARG A 495 -6.67 30.08 2.26
N ILE A 496 -7.66 29.61 1.49
CA ILE A 496 -7.54 29.43 0.05
C ILE A 496 -7.60 30.81 -0.63
N GLU A 497 -6.46 31.26 -1.17
CA GLU A 497 -6.35 32.55 -1.85
C GLU A 497 -5.25 32.55 -2.91
N PRO A 498 -5.36 33.38 -3.98
CA PRO A 498 -4.47 33.28 -5.14
C PRO A 498 -2.96 33.38 -4.87
N ARG A 499 -2.57 34.11 -3.83
CA ARG A 499 -1.15 34.32 -3.48
C ARG A 499 -0.53 33.12 -2.76
N ALA A 500 -1.35 32.23 -2.22
CA ALA A 500 -0.93 31.07 -1.46
C ALA A 500 -1.01 29.77 -2.28
N MET A 501 -1.50 29.85 -3.52
CA MET A 501 -1.70 28.70 -4.40
C MET A 501 -0.58 28.59 -5.44
N PRO A 502 -0.21 27.36 -5.84
CA PRO A 502 0.70 27.16 -6.95
C PRO A 502 0.06 27.61 -8.26
N LYS A 503 0.90 28.00 -9.21
CA LYS A 503 0.47 28.36 -10.57
C LYS A 503 1.11 27.41 -11.58
N PRO A 504 0.37 27.01 -12.63
CA PRO A 504 0.95 26.22 -13.68
C PRO A 504 1.99 27.05 -14.45
N ASP A 505 2.92 26.37 -15.10
CA ASP A 505 3.84 26.96 -16.07
C ASP A 505 3.65 26.29 -17.44
N GLU A 506 4.49 26.66 -18.41
CA GLU A 506 4.43 26.13 -19.79
C GLU A 506 4.56 24.60 -19.88
N LYS A 507 5.09 23.94 -18.84
CA LYS A 507 5.41 22.50 -18.85
C LYS A 507 4.74 21.72 -17.73
N ARG A 508 4.19 22.39 -16.72
CA ARG A 508 3.74 21.76 -15.48
C ARG A 508 2.37 22.26 -15.07
N ALA A 509 1.54 21.33 -14.58
CA ALA A 509 0.28 21.66 -13.96
C ALA A 509 0.50 22.20 -12.52
N ALA A 510 -0.46 22.94 -11.98
CA ALA A 510 -0.45 23.33 -10.57
C ALA A 510 -1.11 22.28 -9.69
N SER A 511 -0.47 21.93 -8.57
CA SER A 511 -0.99 20.99 -7.58
C SER A 511 -0.86 21.54 -6.18
N LEU A 512 -1.97 21.52 -5.44
CA LEU A 512 -1.96 21.71 -3.99
C LEU A 512 -1.81 20.33 -3.34
N GLY A 513 -0.56 19.89 -3.15
CA GLY A 513 -0.23 18.52 -2.76
C GLY A 513 -0.73 18.14 -1.37
N GLU A 514 -0.97 19.13 -0.50
CA GLU A 514 -1.68 19.03 0.78
C GLU A 514 -2.37 20.36 1.10
N PHE A 515 -3.60 20.30 1.61
CA PHE A 515 -4.32 21.45 2.15
C PHE A 515 -5.31 21.09 3.23
N GLY A 516 -5.86 22.12 3.87
CA GLY A 516 -6.89 21.96 4.89
C GLY A 516 -6.26 21.96 6.27
N GLY A 517 -6.17 20.79 6.92
CA GLY A 517 -5.66 20.71 8.28
C GLY A 517 -6.64 21.19 9.34
N LYS A 518 -7.95 21.07 9.08
CA LYS A 518 -9.00 21.51 10.00
C LYS A 518 -9.33 20.39 10.98
N GLY A 519 -9.02 20.62 12.25
CA GLY A 519 -9.18 19.64 13.32
C GLY A 519 -10.47 19.77 14.10
N LEU A 520 -10.88 18.67 14.73
CA LEU A 520 -12.00 18.65 15.67
C LEU A 520 -11.74 17.64 16.77
N PHE A 521 -11.80 18.08 18.03
CA PHE A 521 -11.67 17.20 19.18
C PHE A 521 -12.89 16.29 19.32
N MET A 522 -12.66 14.97 19.34
CA MET A 522 -13.70 13.95 19.47
C MET A 522 -13.49 13.16 20.76
N ARG A 523 -14.12 13.60 21.85
CA ARG A 523 -13.97 12.95 23.18
C ARG A 523 -14.30 11.46 23.09
N GLY A 524 -13.40 10.63 23.62
CA GLY A 524 -13.54 9.16 23.62
C GLY A 524 -12.94 8.47 22.40
N HIS A 525 -12.53 9.21 21.37
CA HIS A 525 -12.03 8.66 20.10
C HIS A 525 -10.64 9.21 19.70
N MET A 526 -9.89 9.72 20.67
CA MET A 526 -8.56 10.32 20.47
C MET A 526 -7.49 9.42 21.06
N TRP A 527 -6.37 9.30 20.36
CA TRP A 527 -5.18 8.64 20.89
C TRP A 527 -4.65 9.39 22.12
N PRO A 528 -4.11 8.69 23.15
CA PRO A 528 -3.77 9.30 24.45
C PRO A 528 -2.44 10.08 24.43
N VAL A 529 -2.35 11.03 23.51
CA VAL A 529 -1.25 11.99 23.36
C VAL A 529 -1.84 13.40 23.30
N ARG A 530 -1.00 14.44 23.29
CA ARG A 530 -1.48 15.80 23.03
C ARG A 530 -1.90 15.89 21.56
N ASN A 531 -3.19 16.07 21.30
CA ASN A 531 -3.68 16.22 19.93
C ASN A 531 -3.65 17.68 19.45
N ASP A 532 -3.50 17.84 18.14
CA ASP A 532 -3.52 19.13 17.45
C ASP A 532 -3.98 19.03 15.98
N ALA A 533 -4.09 20.20 15.36
CA ALA A 533 -4.29 20.40 13.93
C ALA A 533 -3.84 21.84 13.59
N TYR A 534 -3.76 22.15 12.30
CA TYR A 534 -3.38 23.48 11.83
C TYR A 534 -4.41 24.56 12.22
N GLU A 535 -5.69 24.19 12.29
CA GLU A 535 -6.76 25.04 12.83
C GLU A 535 -7.87 24.20 13.47
N MET A 536 -8.30 24.55 14.68
CA MET A 536 -9.32 23.80 15.42
C MET A 536 -10.72 24.37 15.21
N MET A 537 -11.67 23.50 14.88
CA MET A 537 -13.10 23.79 14.78
C MET A 537 -13.81 23.46 16.09
N LEU A 538 -14.87 24.22 16.38
CA LEU A 538 -15.65 24.09 17.62
C LEU A 538 -16.53 22.85 17.63
N ASN A 539 -17.08 22.48 16.47
CA ASN A 539 -18.03 21.37 16.32
C ASN A 539 -18.09 20.87 14.87
N LYS A 540 -18.83 19.76 14.68
CA LYS A 540 -19.02 19.08 13.40
C LYS A 540 -19.67 19.95 12.32
N GLU A 541 -20.62 20.80 12.68
CA GLU A 541 -21.30 21.70 11.73
C GLU A 541 -20.32 22.74 11.19
N GLN A 542 -19.57 23.41 12.09
CA GLN A 542 -18.55 24.38 11.69
C GLN A 542 -17.44 23.74 10.85
N LEU A 543 -16.98 22.54 11.19
CA LEU A 543 -15.99 21.83 10.38
C LEU A 543 -16.52 21.54 8.98
N THR A 544 -17.77 21.08 8.87
CA THR A 544 -18.41 20.79 7.60
C THR A 544 -18.58 22.05 6.75
N ASP A 545 -19.11 23.13 7.33
CA ASP A 545 -19.35 24.36 6.58
C ASP A 545 -18.03 25.05 6.18
N THR A 546 -16.99 24.95 7.02
CA THR A 546 -15.62 25.39 6.66
C THR A 546 -15.07 24.59 5.48
N TYR A 547 -15.27 23.26 5.46
CA TYR A 547 -14.88 22.42 4.33
C TYR A 547 -15.59 22.85 3.04
N VAL A 548 -16.92 23.00 3.07
CA VAL A 548 -17.72 23.45 1.92
C VAL A 548 -17.25 24.82 1.40
N MET A 549 -16.94 25.75 2.30
CA MET A 549 -16.38 27.05 1.93
C MET A 549 -15.03 26.91 1.21
N MET A 550 -14.09 26.13 1.77
CA MET A 550 -12.77 25.93 1.16
C MET A 550 -12.88 25.35 -0.25
N LEU A 551 -13.78 24.39 -0.47
CA LEU A 551 -13.98 23.78 -1.79
C LEU A 551 -14.61 24.76 -2.78
N THR A 552 -15.50 25.64 -2.31
CA THR A 552 -16.04 26.75 -3.13
C THR A 552 -14.93 27.74 -3.52
N GLU A 553 -14.00 28.05 -2.62
CA GLU A 553 -12.83 28.88 -2.91
C GLU A 553 -11.85 28.17 -3.87
N LEU A 554 -11.66 26.84 -3.73
CA LEU A 554 -10.85 26.05 -4.65
C LEU A 554 -11.41 26.06 -6.07
N GLU A 555 -12.73 26.02 -6.25
CA GLU A 555 -13.35 26.17 -7.57
C GLU A 555 -12.89 27.48 -8.28
N GLN A 556 -12.72 28.56 -7.53
CA GLN A 556 -12.17 29.81 -8.09
C GLN A 556 -10.69 29.64 -8.51
N MET A 557 -9.91 28.88 -7.74
CA MET A 557 -8.50 28.61 -8.07
C MET A 557 -8.37 27.73 -9.33
N ILE A 558 -9.30 26.79 -9.51
CA ILE A 558 -9.38 25.95 -10.70
C ILE A 558 -9.69 26.79 -11.94
N ASN A 559 -10.75 27.60 -11.87
CA ASN A 559 -11.30 28.35 -13.00
C ASN A 559 -10.44 29.54 -13.44
N TYR A 560 -9.80 30.24 -12.49
CA TYR A 560 -9.10 31.49 -12.77
C TYR A 560 -7.58 31.43 -12.59
N PHE A 561 -7.05 30.42 -11.91
CA PHE A 561 -5.62 30.31 -11.61
C PHE A 561 -4.97 28.99 -12.05
N GLY A 562 -5.74 28.10 -12.70
CA GLY A 562 -5.18 26.90 -13.32
C GLY A 562 -4.85 25.76 -12.35
N LEU A 563 -5.41 25.78 -11.13
CA LEU A 563 -5.19 24.70 -10.16
C LEU A 563 -5.77 23.38 -10.69
N SER A 564 -4.98 22.31 -10.65
CA SER A 564 -5.34 21.00 -11.26
C SER A 564 -5.48 19.86 -10.26
N ALA A 565 -4.99 20.04 -9.03
CA ALA A 565 -5.12 19.07 -7.96
C ALA A 565 -5.20 19.74 -6.59
N ALA A 566 -5.89 19.10 -5.65
CA ALA A 566 -5.90 19.45 -4.24
C ALA A 566 -6.12 18.19 -3.38
N ILE A 567 -5.22 17.93 -2.43
CA ILE A 567 -5.30 16.77 -1.52
C ILE A 567 -5.60 17.26 -0.10
N TYR A 568 -6.78 16.91 0.42
CA TYR A 568 -7.21 17.31 1.75
C TYR A 568 -6.55 16.43 2.83
N THR A 569 -5.97 17.05 3.85
CA THR A 569 -5.47 16.33 5.03
C THR A 569 -6.57 16.23 6.09
N GLN A 570 -7.07 15.04 6.43
CA GLN A 570 -6.70 13.69 5.95
C GLN A 570 -7.85 12.67 6.07
N THR A 571 -7.63 11.41 5.68
CA THR A 571 -8.66 10.34 5.70
C THR A 571 -9.15 10.07 7.13
N THR A 572 -8.22 9.76 8.04
CA THR A 572 -8.50 9.51 9.46
C THR A 572 -7.65 10.42 10.33
N ASP A 573 -8.08 10.68 11.56
CA ASP A 573 -7.14 11.13 12.58
C ASP A 573 -6.03 10.09 12.72
N VAL A 574 -4.80 10.52 13.05
CA VAL A 574 -3.68 9.62 13.31
C VAL A 574 -2.89 10.15 14.49
N GLU A 575 -2.95 9.40 15.60
CA GLU A 575 -2.31 9.74 16.87
C GLU A 575 -2.60 11.18 17.34
N HIS A 576 -1.63 12.09 17.21
CA HIS A 576 -1.77 13.48 17.63
C HIS A 576 -2.52 14.33 16.60
N GLU A 577 -2.44 14.01 15.31
CA GLU A 577 -3.07 14.78 14.24
C GLU A 577 -4.56 14.44 14.14
N ILE A 578 -5.42 15.41 14.47
CA ILE A 578 -6.88 15.21 14.55
C ILE A 578 -7.67 15.99 13.49
N ASN A 579 -7.15 16.04 12.26
CA ASN A 579 -7.73 16.68 11.07
C ASN A 579 -8.35 15.69 10.06
N GLY A 580 -8.65 14.45 10.48
CA GLY A 580 -9.29 13.43 9.66
C GLY A 580 -10.77 13.69 9.34
N LEU A 581 -11.27 13.04 8.28
CA LEU A 581 -12.73 12.94 8.03
C LEU A 581 -13.43 12.05 9.07
N VAL A 582 -12.72 11.02 9.56
CA VAL A 582 -13.16 10.13 10.64
C VAL A 582 -12.11 10.07 11.74
N THR A 583 -12.50 9.63 12.94
CA THR A 583 -11.59 9.40 14.06
C THR A 583 -10.60 8.27 13.77
N TYR A 584 -9.51 8.17 14.55
CA TYR A 584 -8.42 7.21 14.30
C TYR A 584 -8.89 5.75 14.37
N ASP A 585 -9.90 5.48 15.18
CA ASP A 585 -10.58 4.17 15.29
C ASP A 585 -11.66 3.91 14.23
N ARG A 586 -11.87 4.84 13.30
CA ARG A 586 -12.92 4.82 12.27
C ARG A 586 -14.35 4.73 12.83
N GLN A 587 -14.57 5.00 14.12
CA GLN A 587 -15.91 4.86 14.73
C GLN A 587 -16.80 6.10 14.54
N VAL A 588 -16.23 7.29 14.35
CA VAL A 588 -17.02 8.53 14.25
C VAL A 588 -16.62 9.38 13.06
N GLY A 589 -17.62 9.71 12.22
CA GLY A 589 -17.49 10.70 11.15
C GLY A 589 -17.56 12.14 11.66
N LYS A 590 -16.52 12.92 11.36
CA LYS A 590 -16.28 14.28 11.89
C LYS A 590 -16.97 15.38 11.08
N MET A 591 -17.38 15.09 9.85
CA MET A 591 -18.16 15.97 8.98
C MET A 591 -19.48 15.33 8.55
N ASP A 592 -20.40 16.13 8.01
CA ASP A 592 -21.55 15.60 7.26
C ASP A 592 -21.07 15.13 5.88
N LEU A 593 -20.97 13.80 5.72
CA LEU A 593 -20.45 13.20 4.48
C LEU A 593 -21.34 13.45 3.26
N ASN A 594 -22.63 13.75 3.44
CA ASN A 594 -23.49 14.10 2.30
C ASN A 594 -23.11 15.47 1.75
N LYS A 595 -22.97 16.48 2.63
CA LYS A 595 -22.49 17.82 2.23
C LYS A 595 -21.10 17.76 1.61
N VAL A 596 -20.18 16.98 2.20
CA VAL A 596 -18.83 16.76 1.66
C VAL A 596 -18.89 16.15 0.26
N ARG A 597 -19.69 15.09 0.07
CA ARG A 597 -19.86 14.44 -1.23
C ARG A 597 -20.44 15.38 -2.29
N GLU A 598 -21.46 16.15 -1.94
CA GLU A 598 -22.11 17.09 -2.85
C GLU A 598 -21.12 18.15 -3.35
N ILE A 599 -20.39 18.80 -2.44
CA ILE A 599 -19.41 19.83 -2.85
C ILE A 599 -18.23 19.23 -3.62
N ASN A 600 -17.73 18.06 -3.22
CA ASN A 600 -16.63 17.39 -3.94
C ASN A 600 -17.00 17.07 -5.38
N ARG A 601 -18.19 16.51 -5.58
CA ARG A 601 -18.72 16.24 -6.93
C ARG A 601 -18.88 17.52 -7.73
N SER A 602 -19.47 18.56 -7.14
CA SER A 602 -19.65 19.85 -7.80
C SER A 602 -18.31 20.43 -8.30
N VAL A 603 -17.27 20.41 -7.45
CA VAL A 603 -15.93 20.91 -7.80
C VAL A 603 -15.24 20.04 -8.86
N ILE A 604 -15.39 18.71 -8.82
CA ILE A 604 -14.83 17.84 -9.86
C ILE A 604 -15.58 18.06 -11.18
N GLU A 605 -16.90 18.09 -11.16
CA GLU A 605 -17.76 18.22 -12.34
C GLU A 605 -17.62 19.58 -13.02
N CYS A 606 -17.27 20.65 -12.29
CA CYS A 606 -17.02 21.97 -12.88
C CYS A 606 -15.87 21.97 -13.91
N THR A 607 -14.98 20.96 -13.84
CA THR A 607 -13.83 20.79 -14.75
C THR A 607 -14.11 19.94 -15.97
N ARG A 608 -15.26 19.26 -16.02
CA ARG A 608 -15.68 18.47 -17.18
C ARG A 608 -16.36 19.42 -18.17
N LYS A 609 -16.06 19.27 -19.47
CA LYS A 609 -16.61 20.12 -20.54
C LYS A 609 -18.13 20.30 -20.36
N ARG A 610 -18.58 21.55 -20.34
CA ARG A 610 -19.98 21.92 -20.56
C ARG A 610 -20.34 21.83 -22.03
#